data_AF-A0A2V5T610-F1
#
_entry.id   AF-A0A2V5T610-F1
#
_cell.length_a   1.000
_cell.length_b   1.000
_cell.length_c   1.000
_cell.angle_alpha   90.00
_cell.angle_beta   90.00
_cell.angle_gamma   90.00
#
_symmetry.space_group_name_H-M   'P 1'
#
loop_
_entity.id
_entity.type
_entity.pdbx_description
1 polymer ?
#
loop_
_entity_poly.entity_id
_entity_poly.type
_entity_poly.pdbx_seq_one_letter_code
_entity_poly.pdbx_strand_id
1 'polypeptide(L)'
;MRFLIVPVVFLASVLAARAAGEPGIIKGSDRFEFVYRVKLPEIKGEARVWIPLAKTDSFQTVTEEELNIPMKWEKVQDRDYANDICVLHPQPADSGKTIELRYRVERREKAAYSASSADAARYLRPEKLVPINETFRTLAQKAVADKKDDLDRAKALYDHVMGRMRYDKSGTGWGRGDALYACDARTGNCSDFHAYFIALARSIGIPARFAIGATIPADKNEGTIDGYHCWAEFFADGRWVPVDISEAW
;
A
#
# COMPACT_ATOMS: atom_id res chain seq x y z
N MET A 1 35.62 -22.22 59.32
CA MET A 1 35.52 -21.62 57.98
C MET A 1 34.59 -22.47 57.13
N ARG A 2 33.36 -22.03 56.88
CA ARG A 2 32.38 -22.70 56.00
C ARG A 2 32.44 -22.00 54.64
N PHE A 3 32.74 -22.74 53.58
CA PHE A 3 32.65 -22.27 52.21
C PHE A 3 31.22 -22.47 51.69
N LEU A 4 30.61 -21.39 51.20
CA LEU A 4 29.34 -21.41 50.47
C LEU A 4 29.67 -21.55 48.97
N ILE A 5 29.17 -22.59 48.32
CA ILE A 5 29.18 -22.72 46.86
C ILE A 5 27.81 -22.28 46.35
N VAL A 6 27.76 -21.21 45.56
CA VAL A 6 26.57 -20.75 44.85
C VAL A 6 26.63 -21.31 43.42
N PRO A 7 25.61 -22.03 42.92
CA PRO A 7 25.58 -22.47 41.54
C PRO A 7 25.12 -21.30 40.65
N VAL A 8 25.96 -20.90 39.71
CA VAL A 8 25.58 -19.96 38.65
C VAL A 8 24.85 -20.75 37.56
N VAL A 9 23.55 -20.52 37.44
CA VAL A 9 22.76 -21.04 36.32
C VAL A 9 22.91 -20.08 35.15
N PHE A 10 23.66 -20.48 34.13
CA PHE A 10 23.66 -19.79 32.84
C PHE A 10 22.37 -20.15 32.09
N LEU A 11 21.44 -19.21 32.00
CA LEU A 11 20.35 -19.28 31.01
C LEU A 11 20.98 -19.04 29.63
N ALA A 12 21.20 -20.10 28.86
CA ALA A 12 21.53 -19.99 27.46
C ALA A 12 20.28 -19.54 26.69
N SER A 13 20.15 -18.24 26.44
CA SER A 13 19.21 -17.72 25.47
C SER A 13 19.65 -18.17 24.08
N VAL A 14 18.97 -19.17 23.52
CA VAL A 14 19.14 -19.57 22.13
C VAL A 14 18.57 -18.44 21.26
N LEU A 15 19.43 -17.52 20.81
CA LEU A 15 19.11 -16.71 19.65
C LEU A 15 19.13 -17.64 18.43
N ALA A 16 17.95 -18.06 17.99
CA ALA A 16 17.79 -18.65 16.67
C ALA A 16 18.01 -17.54 15.63
N ALA A 17 19.27 -17.31 15.25
CA ALA A 17 19.58 -16.65 14.00
C ALA A 17 19.08 -17.58 12.88
N ARG A 18 17.94 -17.23 12.25
CA ARG A 18 17.52 -17.90 11.01
C ARG A 18 18.62 -17.66 10.00
N ALA A 19 19.22 -18.74 9.50
CA ALA A 19 20.00 -18.68 8.27
C ALA A 19 19.12 -18.02 7.19
N ALA A 20 19.65 -17.02 6.49
CA ALA A 20 18.96 -16.40 5.37
C ALA A 20 18.66 -17.52 4.36
N GLY A 21 17.39 -17.92 4.27
CA GLY A 21 16.94 -18.93 3.33
C GLY A 21 17.15 -18.46 1.90
N GLU A 22 17.03 -19.39 0.95
CA GLU A 22 16.96 -19.02 -0.46
C GLU A 22 15.88 -17.95 -0.67
N PRO A 23 16.14 -16.92 -1.51
CA PRO A 23 15.15 -15.89 -1.78
C PRO A 23 13.84 -16.50 -2.27
N GLY A 24 12.73 -16.04 -1.71
CA GLY A 24 11.41 -16.53 -2.07
C GLY A 24 10.31 -15.76 -1.36
N ILE A 25 9.06 -15.97 -1.81
CA ILE A 25 7.89 -15.37 -1.17
C ILE A 25 7.71 -15.98 0.23
N ILE A 26 7.88 -15.14 1.26
CA ILE A 26 7.59 -15.51 2.64
C ILE A 26 6.08 -15.38 2.90
N LYS A 27 5.44 -16.53 3.14
CA LYS A 27 3.99 -16.62 3.43
C LYS A 27 3.71 -16.46 4.93
N GLY A 28 2.51 -15.99 5.27
CA GLY A 28 2.06 -15.86 6.65
C GLY A 28 2.64 -14.65 7.41
N SER A 29 3.92 -14.68 7.79
CA SER A 29 4.55 -13.54 8.49
C SER A 29 6.02 -13.40 8.12
N ASP A 30 6.43 -12.14 8.00
CA ASP A 30 7.79 -11.74 7.62
C ASP A 30 8.29 -10.60 8.49
N ARG A 31 9.61 -10.51 8.69
CA ARG A 31 10.27 -9.49 9.51
C ARG A 31 11.47 -8.93 8.78
N PHE A 32 11.48 -7.62 8.61
CA PHE A 32 12.54 -6.93 7.88
C PHE A 32 12.76 -5.51 8.39
N GLU A 33 13.92 -4.96 8.05
CA GLU A 33 14.18 -3.53 8.16
C GLU A 33 13.66 -2.83 6.90
N PHE A 34 12.96 -1.71 7.07
CA PHE A 34 12.53 -0.84 5.99
C PHE A 34 13.14 0.54 6.18
N VAL A 35 13.97 0.97 5.23
CA VAL A 35 14.63 2.27 5.24
C VAL A 35 14.05 3.15 4.14
N TYR A 36 13.38 4.23 4.51
CA TYR A 36 12.85 5.22 3.58
C TYR A 36 13.72 6.48 3.56
N ARG A 37 14.38 6.73 2.42
CA ARG A 37 15.25 7.90 2.22
C ARG A 37 14.65 8.84 1.20
N VAL A 38 14.60 10.13 1.56
CA VAL A 38 14.15 11.21 0.67
C VAL A 38 15.25 12.26 0.60
N LYS A 39 15.82 12.47 -0.59
CA LYS A 39 16.71 13.60 -0.85
C LYS A 39 15.87 14.78 -1.33
N LEU A 40 15.91 15.89 -0.59
CA LEU A 40 15.18 17.09 -0.97
C LEU A 40 15.75 17.65 -2.28
N PRO A 41 14.90 18.06 -3.23
CA PRO A 41 15.34 18.69 -4.46
C PRO A 41 15.92 20.08 -4.17
N GLU A 42 16.34 20.77 -5.22
CA GLU A 42 16.63 22.20 -5.13
C GLU A 42 15.34 22.97 -4.76
N ILE A 43 15.39 23.75 -3.68
CA ILE A 43 14.26 24.55 -3.18
C ILE A 43 14.57 26.02 -3.46
N LYS A 44 13.73 26.66 -4.29
CA LYS A 44 13.91 28.07 -4.70
C LYS A 44 12.99 29.06 -4.00
N GLY A 45 12.02 28.57 -3.23
CA GLY A 45 11.01 29.39 -2.56
C GLY A 45 10.29 28.60 -1.48
N GLU A 46 9.06 29.00 -1.16
CA GLU A 46 8.23 28.27 -0.21
C GLU A 46 7.96 26.85 -0.71
N ALA A 47 8.20 25.87 0.15
CA ALA A 47 7.92 24.47 -0.11
C ALA A 47 7.17 23.87 1.07
N ARG A 48 6.28 22.93 0.75
CA ARG A 48 5.61 22.07 1.73
C ARG A 48 5.79 20.63 1.26
N VAL A 49 6.30 19.78 2.14
CA VAL A 49 6.54 18.37 1.85
C VAL A 49 5.73 17.53 2.82
N TRP A 50 5.08 16.50 2.29
CA TRP A 50 4.36 15.50 3.07
C TRP A 50 5.04 14.15 2.88
N ILE A 51 5.46 13.54 3.98
CA ILE A 51 6.09 12.22 3.97
C ILE A 51 5.17 11.28 4.75
N PRO A 52 4.61 10.22 4.13
CA PRO A 52 3.83 9.24 4.86
C PRO A 52 4.72 8.52 5.88
N LEU A 53 4.21 8.38 7.10
CA LEU A 53 4.86 7.63 8.16
C LEU A 53 4.23 6.25 8.22
N ALA A 54 5.08 5.22 8.39
CA ALA A 54 4.60 3.85 8.50
C ALA A 54 3.78 3.68 9.79
N LYS A 55 2.70 2.90 9.72
CA LYS A 55 1.71 2.76 10.80
C LYS A 55 1.46 1.30 11.12
N THR A 56 1.35 0.99 12.41
CA THR A 56 0.89 -0.32 12.89
C THR A 56 -0.61 -0.48 12.65
N ASP A 57 -1.00 -1.64 12.13
CA ASP A 57 -2.39 -2.06 11.94
C ASP A 57 -2.54 -3.57 12.16
N SER A 58 -3.68 -4.15 11.73
CA SER A 58 -3.94 -5.59 11.89
C SER A 58 -2.98 -6.50 11.10
N PHE A 59 -2.34 -5.99 10.06
CA PHE A 59 -1.49 -6.71 9.11
C PHE A 59 0.00 -6.35 9.23
N GLN A 60 0.37 -5.38 10.05
CA GLN A 60 1.77 -5.07 10.31
C GLN A 60 1.97 -4.45 11.69
N THR A 61 3.09 -4.78 12.33
CA THR A 61 3.61 -4.04 13.47
C THR A 61 4.86 -3.29 13.04
N VAL A 62 4.84 -1.97 13.21
CA VAL A 62 5.92 -1.08 12.83
C VAL A 62 6.55 -0.52 14.09
N THR A 63 7.86 -0.71 14.24
CA THR A 63 8.67 -0.07 15.28
C THR A 63 9.58 0.95 14.61
N GLU A 64 9.46 2.22 15.01
CA GLU A 64 10.38 3.28 14.59
C GLU A 64 11.72 3.09 15.31
N GLU A 65 12.79 2.86 14.55
CA GLU A 65 14.15 2.73 15.10
C GLU A 65 14.92 4.04 14.96
N GLU A 66 14.72 4.75 13.85
CA GLU A 66 15.39 6.03 13.60
C GLU A 66 14.49 6.96 12.78
N LEU A 67 14.44 8.23 13.20
CA LEU A 67 13.73 9.30 12.52
C LEU A 67 14.66 10.49 12.35
N ASN A 68 15.47 10.47 11.29
CA ASN A 68 16.44 11.51 10.99
C ASN A 68 15.86 12.52 10.01
N ILE A 69 15.32 13.61 10.55
CA ILE A 69 14.75 14.73 9.80
C ILE A 69 15.51 16.00 10.19
N PRO A 70 16.44 16.51 9.33
CA PRO A 70 17.34 17.60 9.68
C PRO A 70 16.70 19.01 9.59
N MET A 71 15.42 19.11 9.96
CA MET A 71 14.61 20.33 10.04
C MET A 71 13.40 20.13 10.96
N LYS A 72 12.73 21.24 11.31
CA LYS A 72 11.47 21.19 12.05
C LYS A 72 10.37 20.56 11.19
N TRP A 73 9.53 19.78 11.85
CA TRP A 73 8.41 19.08 11.23
C TRP A 73 7.29 18.85 12.23
N GLU A 74 6.10 18.56 11.72
CA GLU A 74 4.93 18.21 12.53
C GLU A 74 4.35 16.88 12.07
N LYS A 75 3.85 16.10 13.02
CA LYS A 75 3.06 14.90 12.73
C LYS A 75 1.59 15.30 12.62
N VAL A 76 0.97 15.02 11.49
CA VAL A 76 -0.48 15.21 11.29
C VAL A 76 -1.14 13.89 10.92
N GLN A 77 -2.43 13.77 11.21
CA GLN A 77 -3.25 12.69 10.69
C GLN A 77 -4.20 13.24 9.63
N ASP A 78 -4.27 12.57 8.48
CA ASP A 78 -5.27 12.95 7.50
C ASP A 78 -6.69 12.66 8.03
N ARG A 79 -7.64 13.53 7.70
CA ARG A 79 -8.99 13.51 8.27
C ARG A 79 -9.76 12.24 7.90
N ASP A 80 -9.56 11.71 6.70
CA ASP A 80 -10.47 10.74 6.12
C ASP A 80 -9.98 9.29 6.34
N TYR A 81 -8.68 9.08 6.41
CA TYR A 81 -8.04 7.77 6.52
C TYR A 81 -7.15 7.62 7.76
N ALA A 82 -6.91 8.70 8.51
CA ALA A 82 -6.06 8.72 9.70
C ALA A 82 -4.64 8.16 9.42
N ASN A 83 -4.11 8.38 8.23
CA ASN A 83 -2.71 8.12 7.91
C ASN A 83 -1.84 9.12 8.67
N ASP A 84 -0.74 8.63 9.24
CA ASP A 84 0.25 9.47 9.88
C ASP A 84 1.14 10.10 8.80
N ILE A 85 1.29 11.41 8.84
CA ILE A 85 2.05 12.19 7.84
C ILE A 85 3.00 13.12 8.58
N CYS A 86 4.28 13.08 8.21
CA CYS A 86 5.25 14.10 8.54
C CYS A 86 5.09 15.28 7.56
N VAL A 87 4.80 16.47 8.09
CA VAL A 87 4.69 17.70 7.32
C VAL A 87 5.89 18.58 7.60
N LEU A 88 6.52 19.03 6.52
CA LEU A 88 7.75 19.82 6.54
C LEU A 88 7.53 21.10 5.75
N HIS A 89 8.18 22.17 6.18
CA HIS A 89 8.22 23.47 5.49
C HIS A 89 9.67 23.85 5.19
N PRO A 90 10.37 23.09 4.31
CA PRO A 90 11.79 23.29 4.08
C PRO A 90 12.06 24.61 3.38
N GLN A 91 13.20 25.21 3.71
CA GLN A 91 13.69 26.47 3.17
C GLN A 91 14.74 26.22 2.06
N PRO A 92 15.12 27.24 1.28
CA PRO A 92 16.20 27.09 0.30
C PRO A 92 17.50 26.50 0.87
N ALA A 93 17.84 26.81 2.13
CA ALA A 93 18.99 26.26 2.84
C ALA A 93 18.89 24.75 3.17
N ASP A 94 17.70 24.16 3.05
CA ASP A 94 17.47 22.73 3.24
C ASP A 94 17.62 21.92 1.94
N SER A 95 17.88 22.59 0.81
CA SER A 95 18.10 21.94 -0.49
C SER A 95 19.17 20.85 -0.40
N GLY A 96 18.87 19.68 -0.98
CA GLY A 96 19.81 18.57 -1.02
C GLY A 96 20.01 17.82 0.31
N LYS A 97 19.42 18.26 1.43
CA LYS A 97 19.41 17.49 2.67
C LYS A 97 18.67 16.16 2.46
N THR A 98 19.09 15.15 3.21
CA THR A 98 18.46 13.83 3.20
C THR A 98 17.67 13.62 4.48
N ILE A 99 16.44 13.15 4.29
CA ILE A 99 15.57 12.64 5.34
C ILE A 99 15.67 11.12 5.30
N GLU A 100 15.83 10.48 6.46
CA GLU A 100 15.89 9.03 6.60
C GLU A 100 14.95 8.56 7.73
N LEU A 101 14.09 7.60 7.41
CA LEU A 101 13.21 6.92 8.35
C LEU A 101 13.56 5.44 8.33
N ARG A 102 13.89 4.86 9.49
CA ARG A 102 14.22 3.44 9.65
C ARG A 102 13.17 2.78 10.53
N TYR A 103 12.58 1.71 10.00
CA TYR A 103 11.58 0.93 10.70
C TYR A 103 12.00 -0.52 10.77
N ARG A 104 11.70 -1.15 11.92
CA ARG A 104 11.59 -2.60 12.00
C ARG A 104 10.13 -2.99 11.79
N VAL A 105 9.87 -3.79 10.77
CA VAL A 105 8.52 -4.19 10.38
C VAL A 105 8.33 -5.68 10.63
N GLU A 106 7.28 -6.04 11.35
CA GLU A 106 6.73 -7.39 11.39
C GLU A 106 5.42 -7.40 10.60
N ARG A 107 5.46 -7.92 9.37
CA ARG A 107 4.33 -7.99 8.45
C ARG A 107 3.61 -9.33 8.60
N ARG A 108 2.30 -9.30 8.41
CA ARG A 108 1.42 -10.47 8.26
C ARG A 108 0.75 -10.44 6.90
N GLU A 109 0.57 -11.61 6.33
CA GLU A 109 -0.10 -11.76 5.06
C GLU A 109 -1.55 -11.29 5.12
N LYS A 110 -1.90 -10.41 4.18
CA LYS A 110 -3.22 -9.82 4.08
C LYS A 110 -4.09 -10.70 3.20
N ALA A 111 -4.79 -11.65 3.84
CA ALA A 111 -5.88 -12.41 3.21
C ALA A 111 -7.21 -11.66 3.37
N ALA A 112 -8.30 -12.19 2.81
CA ALA A 112 -9.64 -11.64 3.03
C ALA A 112 -10.00 -11.63 4.53
N TYR A 113 -10.55 -10.51 5.02
CA TYR A 113 -10.80 -10.31 6.45
C TYR A 113 -12.13 -9.61 6.70
N SER A 114 -12.76 -9.96 7.81
CA SER A 114 -14.04 -9.37 8.22
C SER A 114 -13.90 -7.91 8.60
N ALA A 115 -14.88 -7.11 8.19
CA ALA A 115 -15.03 -5.72 8.62
C ALA A 115 -16.51 -5.35 8.71
N SER A 116 -16.82 -4.26 9.41
CA SER A 116 -18.20 -3.79 9.53
C SER A 116 -18.71 -3.28 8.17
N SER A 117 -19.98 -3.55 7.85
CA SER A 117 -20.61 -3.05 6.62
C SER A 117 -20.80 -1.53 6.64
N ALA A 118 -20.90 -0.92 7.83
CA ALA A 118 -20.98 0.53 8.01
C ALA A 118 -19.69 1.22 7.51
N ASP A 119 -18.53 0.64 7.78
CA ASP A 119 -17.26 1.16 7.28
C ASP A 119 -17.12 0.99 5.76
N ALA A 120 -17.69 -0.10 5.21
CA ALA A 120 -17.67 -0.37 3.78
C ALA A 120 -18.48 0.66 2.98
N ALA A 121 -19.65 1.09 3.47
CA ALA A 121 -20.55 1.98 2.75
C ALA A 121 -19.91 3.32 2.34
N ARG A 122 -18.92 3.84 3.10
CA ARG A 122 -18.22 5.08 2.72
C ARG A 122 -17.47 4.93 1.40
N TYR A 123 -17.00 3.72 1.10
CA TYR A 123 -16.21 3.40 -0.09
C TYR A 123 -17.05 3.13 -1.33
N LEU A 124 -18.35 3.46 -1.27
CA LEU A 124 -19.22 3.62 -2.42
C LEU A 124 -19.22 5.06 -2.95
N ARG A 125 -18.67 6.02 -2.21
CA ARG A 125 -18.70 7.44 -2.60
C ARG A 125 -17.73 7.70 -3.76
N PRO A 126 -18.11 8.57 -4.72
CA PRO A 126 -17.21 8.97 -5.79
C PRO A 126 -16.10 9.87 -5.24
N GLU A 127 -14.93 9.80 -5.86
CA GLU A 127 -13.78 10.67 -5.59
C GLU A 127 -13.37 11.38 -6.88
N LYS A 128 -12.58 12.47 -6.77
CA LYS A 128 -12.18 13.28 -7.95
C LYS A 128 -11.57 12.44 -9.07
N LEU A 129 -10.72 11.48 -8.73
CA LEU A 129 -9.99 10.61 -9.68
C LEU A 129 -10.69 9.27 -9.94
N VAL A 130 -11.73 8.97 -9.15
CA VAL A 130 -12.51 7.73 -9.24
C VAL A 130 -14.00 8.10 -9.21
N PRO A 131 -14.50 8.77 -10.27
CA PRO A 131 -15.90 9.20 -10.32
C PRO A 131 -16.81 7.99 -10.61
N ILE A 132 -18.09 8.15 -10.31
CA ILE A 132 -19.14 7.22 -10.73
C ILE A 132 -19.88 7.87 -11.90
N ASN A 133 -19.97 7.18 -13.03
CA ASN A 133 -20.67 7.64 -14.22
C ASN A 133 -21.29 6.46 -15.00
N GLU A 134 -22.06 6.78 -16.04
CA GLU A 134 -22.76 5.78 -16.85
C GLU A 134 -21.81 4.90 -17.68
N THR A 135 -20.68 5.44 -18.14
CA THR A 135 -19.67 4.68 -18.87
C THR A 135 -19.14 3.53 -18.02
N PHE A 136 -18.72 3.80 -16.78
CA PHE A 136 -18.26 2.74 -15.86
C PHE A 136 -19.38 1.76 -15.54
N ARG A 137 -20.59 2.25 -15.28
CA ARG A 137 -21.75 1.39 -14.99
C ARG A 137 -22.02 0.42 -16.15
N THR A 138 -22.06 0.91 -17.38
CA THR A 138 -22.30 0.10 -18.58
C THR A 138 -21.20 -0.96 -18.77
N LEU A 139 -19.94 -0.55 -18.67
CA LEU A 139 -18.79 -1.48 -18.79
C LEU A 139 -18.82 -2.55 -17.69
N ALA A 140 -19.08 -2.14 -16.45
CA ALA A 140 -19.15 -3.03 -15.31
C ALA A 140 -20.33 -4.01 -15.43
N GLN A 141 -21.53 -3.53 -15.79
CA GLN A 141 -22.71 -4.39 -16.02
C GLN A 141 -22.48 -5.43 -17.11
N LYS A 142 -21.78 -5.05 -18.19
CA LYS A 142 -21.41 -5.99 -19.25
C LYS A 142 -20.41 -7.04 -18.75
N ALA A 143 -19.39 -6.62 -18.00
CA ALA A 143 -18.38 -7.53 -17.47
C ALA A 143 -18.95 -8.55 -16.49
N VAL A 144 -19.92 -8.15 -15.66
CA VAL A 144 -20.52 -9.00 -14.62
C VAL A 144 -21.77 -9.75 -15.10
N ALA A 145 -22.01 -9.83 -16.41
CA ALA A 145 -23.16 -10.57 -16.95
C ALA A 145 -23.24 -11.98 -16.33
N ASP A 146 -24.44 -12.35 -15.90
CA ASP A 146 -24.77 -13.64 -15.26
C ASP A 146 -24.13 -13.91 -13.89
N LYS A 147 -23.40 -12.95 -13.30
CA LYS A 147 -22.87 -13.06 -11.93
C LYS A 147 -23.89 -12.52 -10.91
N LYS A 148 -24.06 -13.23 -9.79
CA LYS A 148 -25.07 -12.91 -8.78
C LYS A 148 -24.46 -12.35 -7.49
N ASP A 149 -23.44 -13.00 -6.96
CA ASP A 149 -22.75 -12.56 -5.74
C ASP A 149 -21.65 -11.54 -6.03
N ASP A 150 -21.34 -10.71 -5.04
CA ASP A 150 -20.38 -9.61 -5.19
C ASP A 150 -18.96 -10.10 -5.40
N LEU A 151 -18.61 -11.28 -4.88
CA LEU A 151 -17.29 -11.86 -5.05
C LEU A 151 -17.04 -12.23 -6.53
N ASP A 152 -17.98 -12.93 -7.15
CA ASP A 152 -17.88 -13.34 -8.55
C ASP A 152 -18.07 -12.15 -9.51
N ARG A 153 -18.90 -11.17 -9.13
CA ARG A 153 -18.97 -9.88 -9.84
C ARG A 153 -17.61 -9.17 -9.80
N ALA A 154 -16.96 -9.06 -8.64
CA ALA A 154 -15.66 -8.42 -8.51
C ALA A 154 -14.55 -9.17 -9.26
N LYS A 155 -14.55 -10.51 -9.25
CA LYS A 155 -13.64 -11.31 -10.09
C LYS A 155 -13.86 -11.06 -11.58
N ALA A 156 -15.11 -10.96 -12.04
CA ALA A 156 -15.37 -10.64 -13.43
C ALA A 156 -14.90 -9.22 -13.81
N LEU A 157 -14.97 -8.26 -12.88
CA LEU A 157 -14.36 -6.95 -13.07
C LEU A 157 -12.84 -7.01 -13.11
N TYR A 158 -12.21 -7.83 -12.27
CA TYR A 158 -10.78 -8.09 -12.30
C TYR A 158 -10.35 -8.61 -13.67
N ASP A 159 -11.02 -9.65 -14.17
CA ASP A 159 -10.73 -10.24 -15.47
C ASP A 159 -10.93 -9.23 -16.62
N HIS A 160 -11.95 -8.39 -16.53
CA HIS A 160 -12.18 -7.30 -17.48
C HIS A 160 -11.05 -6.28 -17.49
N VAL A 161 -10.56 -5.85 -16.31
CA VAL A 161 -9.44 -4.91 -16.22
C VAL A 161 -8.16 -5.54 -16.77
N MET A 162 -7.85 -6.78 -16.37
CA MET A 162 -6.71 -7.56 -16.88
C MET A 162 -6.73 -7.71 -18.40
N GLY A 163 -7.88 -8.05 -18.97
CA GLY A 163 -8.02 -8.23 -20.42
C GLY A 163 -8.05 -6.92 -21.22
N ARG A 164 -8.32 -5.79 -20.57
CA ARG A 164 -8.48 -4.49 -21.24
C ARG A 164 -7.24 -3.60 -21.12
N MET A 165 -6.54 -3.64 -20.00
CA MET A 165 -5.42 -2.75 -19.71
C MET A 165 -4.07 -3.41 -19.99
N ARG A 166 -3.09 -2.61 -20.43
CA ARG A 166 -1.69 -3.02 -20.56
C ARG A 166 -0.83 -2.18 -19.63
N TYR A 167 0.10 -2.81 -18.91
CA TYR A 167 1.07 -2.07 -18.12
C TYR A 167 2.05 -1.38 -19.04
N ASP A 168 2.02 -0.05 -19.05
CA ASP A 168 2.76 0.77 -20.00
C ASP A 168 2.91 2.18 -19.44
N LYS A 169 4.17 2.54 -19.15
CA LYS A 169 4.58 3.83 -18.59
C LYS A 169 5.17 4.75 -19.66
N SER A 170 4.90 4.49 -20.94
CA SER A 170 5.27 5.39 -22.03
C SER A 170 4.31 6.57 -22.12
N GLY A 171 4.81 7.72 -22.59
CA GLY A 171 4.00 8.93 -22.72
C GLY A 171 3.71 9.61 -21.39
N THR A 172 2.57 10.31 -21.33
CA THR A 172 2.17 11.15 -20.19
C THR A 172 0.75 10.84 -19.74
N GLY A 173 0.42 11.19 -18.49
CA GLY A 173 -0.93 11.03 -17.93
C GLY A 173 -1.12 9.80 -17.04
N TRP A 174 -0.33 8.74 -17.26
CA TRP A 174 -0.29 7.56 -16.39
C TRP A 174 0.22 7.88 -14.98
N GLY A 175 -0.03 6.99 -14.04
CA GLY A 175 0.48 7.05 -12.67
C GLY A 175 -0.31 7.96 -11.75
N ARG A 176 -1.40 8.55 -12.23
CA ARG A 176 -2.23 9.49 -11.48
C ARG A 176 -3.35 8.80 -10.71
N GLY A 177 -3.68 7.55 -11.07
CA GLY A 177 -4.87 6.88 -10.53
C GLY A 177 -6.17 7.53 -11.02
N ASP A 178 -6.15 8.10 -12.22
CA ASP A 178 -7.32 8.68 -12.87
C ASP A 178 -8.07 7.58 -13.64
N ALA A 179 -9.22 7.17 -13.12
CA ALA A 179 -10.01 6.09 -13.68
C ALA A 179 -10.58 6.41 -15.08
N LEU A 180 -10.82 7.69 -15.40
CA LEU A 180 -11.28 8.09 -16.72
C LEU A 180 -10.15 7.93 -17.74
N TYR A 181 -8.97 8.45 -17.41
CA TYR A 181 -7.77 8.24 -18.21
C TYR A 181 -7.51 6.76 -18.44
N ALA A 182 -7.51 5.94 -17.38
CA ALA A 182 -7.26 4.50 -17.48
C ALA A 182 -8.27 3.78 -18.39
N CYS A 183 -9.55 4.17 -18.33
CA CYS A 183 -10.61 3.61 -19.16
C CYS A 183 -10.44 3.89 -20.66
N ASP A 184 -9.99 5.10 -20.98
CA ASP A 184 -9.81 5.59 -22.35
C ASP A 184 -8.47 5.13 -22.94
N ALA A 185 -7.37 5.39 -22.22
CA ALA A 185 -6.01 5.06 -22.63
C ALA A 185 -5.74 3.55 -22.63
N ARG A 186 -6.37 2.81 -21.71
CA ARG A 186 -6.17 1.35 -21.52
C ARG A 186 -4.71 0.97 -21.24
N THR A 187 -3.93 1.93 -20.76
CA THR A 187 -2.54 1.79 -20.38
C THR A 187 -2.28 2.54 -19.08
N GLY A 188 -1.27 2.11 -18.34
CA GLY A 188 -0.86 2.80 -17.12
C GLY A 188 -0.02 1.94 -16.20
N ASN A 189 0.11 2.36 -14.94
CA ASN A 189 0.79 1.60 -13.89
C ASN A 189 -0.22 1.06 -12.85
N CYS A 190 0.29 0.52 -11.73
CA CYS A 190 -0.51 0.02 -10.62
C CYS A 190 -1.59 0.99 -10.12
N SER A 191 -1.32 2.30 -10.08
CA SER A 191 -2.33 3.29 -9.68
C SER A 191 -3.52 3.33 -10.65
N ASP A 192 -3.26 3.26 -11.95
CA ASP A 192 -4.30 3.38 -13.00
C ASP A 192 -5.17 2.13 -13.09
N PHE A 193 -4.54 0.94 -13.00
CA PHE A 193 -5.25 -0.35 -12.97
C PHE A 193 -6.24 -0.42 -11.81
N HIS A 194 -5.77 -0.12 -10.61
CA HIS A 194 -6.60 -0.21 -9.41
C HIS A 194 -7.65 0.90 -9.35
N ALA A 195 -7.34 2.13 -9.81
CA ALA A 195 -8.35 3.18 -9.91
C ALA A 195 -9.49 2.81 -10.87
N TYR A 196 -9.17 2.22 -12.03
CA TYR A 196 -10.18 1.78 -12.99
C TYR A 196 -11.06 0.66 -12.41
N PHE A 197 -10.45 -0.34 -11.78
CA PHE A 197 -11.18 -1.40 -11.08
C PHE A 197 -12.13 -0.85 -10.01
N ILE A 198 -11.64 0.06 -9.17
CA ILE A 198 -12.45 0.69 -8.11
C ILE A 198 -13.62 1.47 -8.72
N ALA A 199 -13.41 2.22 -9.81
CA ALA A 199 -14.49 2.95 -10.48
C ALA A 199 -15.58 2.01 -11.03
N LEU A 200 -15.17 0.91 -11.67
CA LEU A 200 -16.10 -0.12 -12.14
C LEU A 200 -16.89 -0.74 -10.99
N ALA A 201 -16.21 -1.18 -9.93
CA ALA A 201 -16.82 -1.80 -8.75
C ALA A 201 -17.83 -0.87 -8.08
N ARG A 202 -17.43 0.37 -7.78
CA ARG A 202 -18.29 1.38 -7.14
C ARG A 202 -19.50 1.74 -8.01
N SER A 203 -19.35 1.75 -9.34
CA SER A 203 -20.45 2.08 -10.27
C SER A 203 -21.63 1.09 -10.24
N ILE A 204 -21.38 -0.15 -9.79
CA ILE A 204 -22.39 -1.21 -9.65
C ILE A 204 -22.67 -1.60 -8.19
N GLY A 205 -22.26 -0.74 -7.24
CA GLY A 205 -22.59 -0.87 -5.83
C GLY A 205 -21.68 -1.78 -5.01
N ILE A 206 -20.49 -2.15 -5.52
CA ILE A 206 -19.49 -2.91 -4.76
C ILE A 206 -18.53 -1.90 -4.10
N PRO A 207 -18.46 -1.83 -2.75
CA PRO A 207 -17.50 -0.96 -2.10
C PRO A 207 -16.07 -1.38 -2.44
N ALA A 208 -15.24 -0.44 -2.85
CA ALA A 208 -13.85 -0.70 -3.20
C ALA A 208 -12.95 0.47 -2.78
N ARG A 209 -11.71 0.19 -2.42
CA ARG A 209 -10.77 1.20 -1.91
C ARG A 209 -9.35 0.96 -2.36
N PHE A 210 -8.58 2.03 -2.35
CA PHE A 210 -7.19 2.05 -2.73
C PHE A 210 -6.30 1.76 -1.51
N ALA A 211 -5.21 1.03 -1.72
CA ALA A 211 -4.14 0.83 -0.75
C ALA A 211 -2.80 1.09 -1.42
N ILE A 212 -1.86 1.71 -0.70
CA ILE A 212 -0.53 2.04 -1.20
C ILE A 212 0.52 1.65 -0.16
N GLY A 213 1.70 1.25 -0.64
CA GLY A 213 2.80 0.80 0.21
C GLY A 213 4.04 0.50 -0.63
N ALA A 214 4.83 -0.48 -0.19
CA ALA A 214 6.03 -0.94 -0.88
C ALA A 214 5.93 -2.45 -1.13
N THR A 215 6.42 -2.91 -2.28
CA THR A 215 6.52 -4.33 -2.61
C THR A 215 7.74 -4.96 -1.95
N ILE A 216 7.59 -6.19 -1.49
CA ILE A 216 8.72 -7.01 -1.02
C ILE A 216 9.13 -7.88 -2.22
N PRO A 217 10.36 -7.73 -2.75
CA PRO A 217 10.81 -8.51 -3.90
C PRO A 217 10.89 -10.00 -3.52
N ALA A 218 10.35 -10.87 -4.37
CA ALA A 218 10.35 -12.32 -4.14
C ALA A 218 11.72 -12.97 -4.37
N ASP A 219 12.60 -12.32 -5.13
CA ASP A 219 13.89 -12.83 -5.60
C ASP A 219 15.07 -12.34 -4.75
N LYS A 220 14.83 -11.52 -3.72
CA LYS A 220 15.88 -10.90 -2.89
C LYS A 220 15.47 -10.83 -1.43
N ASN A 221 16.44 -11.05 -0.54
CA ASN A 221 16.26 -10.88 0.92
C ASN A 221 16.73 -9.50 1.43
N GLU A 222 17.39 -8.72 0.58
CA GLU A 222 17.85 -7.36 0.85
C GLU A 222 17.97 -6.55 -0.45
N GLY A 223 17.97 -5.23 -0.33
CA GLY A 223 18.22 -4.33 -1.46
C GLY A 223 17.27 -3.13 -1.50
N THR A 224 17.30 -2.43 -2.62
CA THR A 224 16.44 -1.27 -2.87
C THR A 224 15.10 -1.71 -3.44
N ILE A 225 14.02 -1.12 -2.95
CA ILE A 225 12.68 -1.23 -3.54
C ILE A 225 12.47 -0.05 -4.48
N ASP A 226 12.03 -0.33 -5.71
CA ASP A 226 11.82 0.67 -6.76
C ASP A 226 10.50 1.43 -6.54
N GLY A 227 10.48 2.28 -5.51
CA GLY A 227 9.38 3.18 -5.22
C GLY A 227 8.19 2.51 -4.54
N TYR A 228 7.00 3.04 -4.81
CA TYR A 228 5.75 2.57 -4.22
C TYR A 228 5.09 1.50 -5.09
N HIS A 229 4.20 0.73 -4.48
CA HIS A 229 3.22 -0.08 -5.18
C HIS A 229 1.82 0.16 -4.62
N CYS A 230 0.81 -0.15 -5.43
CA CYS A 230 -0.58 0.10 -5.12
C CYS A 230 -1.40 -1.17 -5.31
N TRP A 231 -2.45 -1.29 -4.51
CA TRP A 231 -3.42 -2.38 -4.54
C TRP A 231 -4.84 -1.80 -4.49
N ALA A 232 -5.83 -2.65 -4.76
CA ALA A 232 -7.21 -2.38 -4.39
C ALA A 232 -7.68 -3.39 -3.33
N GLU A 233 -8.73 -3.02 -2.62
CA GLU A 233 -9.56 -3.95 -1.85
C GLU A 233 -11.01 -3.73 -2.25
N PHE A 234 -11.79 -4.80 -2.39
CA PHE A 234 -13.25 -4.72 -2.55
C PHE A 234 -13.96 -5.44 -1.41
N PHE A 235 -15.18 -5.03 -1.12
CA PHE A 235 -15.99 -5.63 -0.06
C PHE A 235 -16.99 -6.62 -0.66
N ALA A 236 -16.93 -7.87 -0.23
CA ALA A 236 -17.86 -8.93 -0.60
C ALA A 236 -18.12 -9.83 0.61
N ASP A 237 -19.37 -10.25 0.81
CA ASP A 237 -19.77 -11.21 1.85
C ASP A 237 -19.25 -10.87 3.27
N GLY A 238 -19.29 -9.59 3.64
CA GLY A 238 -18.87 -9.12 4.96
C GLY A 238 -17.35 -9.01 5.15
N ARG A 239 -16.56 -9.11 4.06
CA ARG A 239 -15.09 -9.11 4.10
C ARG A 239 -14.51 -8.13 3.10
N TRP A 240 -13.39 -7.50 3.48
CA TRP A 240 -12.49 -6.88 2.52
C TRP A 240 -11.61 -7.95 1.88
N VAL A 241 -11.56 -7.96 0.56
CA VAL A 241 -10.76 -8.86 -0.26
C VAL A 241 -9.70 -8.03 -0.98
N PRO A 242 -8.41 -8.23 -0.67
CA PRO A 242 -7.33 -7.54 -1.36
C PRO A 242 -7.13 -8.10 -2.78
N VAL A 243 -6.71 -7.25 -3.69
CA VAL A 243 -6.44 -7.61 -5.08
C VAL A 243 -5.28 -6.79 -5.64
N ASP A 244 -4.40 -7.47 -6.38
CA ASP A 244 -3.38 -6.84 -7.21
C ASP A 244 -3.63 -7.23 -8.66
N ILE A 245 -4.09 -6.28 -9.46
CA ILE A 245 -4.37 -6.49 -10.89
C ILE A 245 -3.12 -6.18 -11.71
N SER A 246 -2.28 -5.30 -11.19
CA SER A 246 -1.14 -4.76 -11.92
C SER A 246 0.11 -5.61 -11.81
N GLU A 247 0.04 -6.86 -11.36
CA GLU A 247 1.19 -7.78 -11.29
C GLU A 247 0.79 -9.22 -11.66
N ALA A 248 -0.31 -9.39 -12.40
CA ALA A 248 -0.95 -10.68 -12.65
C ALA A 248 -0.72 -11.25 -14.06
N TRP A 249 0.34 -10.82 -14.74
CA TRP A 249 0.70 -11.22 -16.12
C TRP A 249 1.81 -12.27 -16.20
#